data_AF-A0A9E3P0C4-F1
#
_entry.id   AF-A0A9E3P0C4-F1
#
_cell.length_a   1.000
_cell.length_b   1.000
_cell.length_c   1.000
_cell.angle_alpha   90.00
_cell.angle_beta   90.00
_cell.angle_gamma   90.00
#
_symmetry.space_group_name_H-M   'P 1'
#
loop_
_entity.id
_entity.type
_entity.pdbx_description
1 polymer ?
#
loop_
_entity_poly.entity_id
_entity_poly.type
_entity_poly.pdbx_seq_one_letter_code
_entity_poly.pdbx_strand_id
1 'polypeptide(L)'
;MRRAAGWIASVAVAAAFVSSAAAQAPSTSPASPDDAGDAGVGAEIGGCVESIPKGAARPFVNETFPARGTSGWAATLSITVVHGKGERVLPAGLDLGAAAEAKKYLQKAGFVIPDQDGGAAAHISTEPDDKSRSQATTHLELPLVVLPPEPGRSVLTLPPLPVAIARANGEIATVCTHPHTIVVEDPIANVPQAEPKPNPEPRPQREEWTALKKAVLYGGLGLVVGALLAYLGYKWWNKPKPPVPPPPPRPPWEVALEQLDEVRHAGLLDAKRHTEYFDRVSDAVRGYLGARFGFDGLESTSDEILTALEKQAAGFVRLDTGSEIAAPAPGVPLEEVRRFLAECDLVKFANLKPSPEQCATALIVGEHIVRATMPFASPASPPSTRPETKEGA
;
A
#
# COMPACT_ATOMS: atom_id res chain seq x y z
N MET A 1 37.47 49.42 10.50
CA MET A 1 37.80 49.33 11.94
C MET A 1 37.86 47.87 12.35
N ARG A 2 39.02 47.45 12.90
CA ARG A 2 39.31 46.39 13.92
C ARG A 2 38.45 45.10 13.91
N ARG A 3 38.94 43.92 13.52
CA ARG A 3 39.89 42.95 14.19
C ARG A 3 39.38 42.30 15.48
N ALA A 4 39.26 40.96 15.47
CA ALA A 4 39.89 39.96 16.38
C ALA A 4 39.23 38.57 16.10
N ALA A 5 39.90 37.50 15.63
CA ALA A 5 41.11 36.76 16.06
C ALA A 5 40.82 35.66 17.11
N GLY A 6 41.20 34.42 16.79
CA GLY A 6 41.28 33.30 17.75
C GLY A 6 41.21 31.90 17.12
N TRP A 7 42.34 31.40 16.59
CA TRP A 7 42.64 29.99 16.25
C TRP A 7 43.82 29.53 17.13
N ILE A 8 44.17 28.23 17.04
CA ILE A 8 45.38 27.50 17.51
C ILE A 8 44.98 26.46 18.59
N ALA A 9 44.95 25.13 18.36
CA ALA A 9 45.96 24.16 17.89
C ALA A 9 47.08 23.87 18.91
N SER A 10 47.63 22.65 18.86
CA SER A 10 48.87 22.16 19.53
C SER A 10 48.63 21.16 20.68
N VAL A 11 49.43 20.11 20.92
CA VAL A 11 50.66 19.60 20.29
C VAL A 11 50.93 18.20 20.88
N ALA A 12 51.58 17.31 20.13
CA ALA A 12 52.17 16.07 20.61
C ALA A 12 53.60 16.31 21.15
N VAL A 13 54.00 15.67 22.25
CA VAL A 13 55.43 15.58 22.65
C VAL A 13 55.72 14.17 23.15
N ALA A 14 56.91 13.71 22.77
CA ALA A 14 57.46 12.37 22.90
C ALA A 14 58.40 12.19 24.10
N ALA A 15 58.75 10.91 24.30
CA ALA A 15 60.02 10.37 24.82
C ALA A 15 60.29 10.40 26.34
N ALA A 16 60.62 9.22 26.91
CA ALA A 16 61.99 8.88 27.28
C ALA A 16 62.12 7.44 27.82
N PHE A 17 63.17 6.77 27.35
CA PHE A 17 63.74 5.51 27.83
C PHE A 17 64.37 5.68 29.22
N VAL A 18 64.25 4.68 30.10
CA VAL A 18 65.30 4.30 31.07
C VAL A 18 65.36 2.78 31.17
N SER A 19 66.57 2.25 31.01
CA SER A 19 66.95 0.84 31.12
C SER A 19 67.37 0.44 32.54
N SER A 20 67.35 -0.88 32.73
CA SER A 20 68.30 -1.69 33.52
C SER A 20 67.89 -2.09 34.94
N ALA A 21 67.72 -3.39 35.16
CA ALA A 21 68.78 -4.22 35.76
C ALA A 21 68.29 -5.67 35.98
N ALA A 22 69.18 -6.60 35.66
CA ALA A 22 69.02 -8.04 35.78
C ALA A 22 69.28 -8.56 37.21
N ALA A 23 68.67 -9.69 37.57
CA ALA A 23 69.22 -10.70 38.48
C ALA A 23 68.38 -11.99 38.31
N GLN A 24 68.87 -12.95 37.53
CA GLN A 24 69.56 -14.17 38.00
C GLN A 24 68.63 -15.22 38.61
N ALA A 25 68.53 -16.34 37.87
CA ALA A 25 68.04 -17.64 38.29
C ALA A 25 68.88 -18.22 39.45
N PRO A 26 68.45 -19.34 40.04
CA PRO A 26 69.17 -20.54 39.65
C PRO A 26 68.28 -21.75 39.35
N SER A 27 68.77 -22.48 38.35
CA SER A 27 68.52 -23.85 37.96
C SER A 27 68.91 -24.88 39.03
N THR A 28 68.18 -25.99 39.10
CA THR A 28 68.75 -27.34 39.31
C THR A 28 67.77 -28.40 38.78
N SER A 29 68.22 -29.16 37.78
CA SER A 29 67.73 -30.49 37.39
C SER A 29 68.64 -31.55 38.07
N PRO A 30 68.57 -32.87 37.76
CA PRO A 30 67.48 -33.79 37.40
C PRO A 30 67.49 -35.08 38.26
N ALA A 31 66.48 -35.95 38.15
CA ALA A 31 66.64 -37.40 38.37
C ALA A 31 65.52 -38.22 37.69
N SER A 32 65.93 -39.24 36.94
CA SER A 32 65.16 -40.39 36.42
C SER A 32 66.04 -41.64 36.68
N PRO A 33 65.66 -42.91 36.37
CA PRO A 33 64.35 -43.53 36.06
C PRO A 33 64.09 -44.85 36.86
N ASP A 34 63.10 -45.63 36.40
CA ASP A 34 62.81 -47.07 36.64
C ASP A 34 61.76 -47.42 37.71
N ASP A 35 60.55 -47.80 37.28
CA ASP A 35 60.11 -49.21 37.28
C ASP A 35 58.74 -49.40 36.59
N ALA A 36 58.55 -50.58 36.00
CA ALA A 36 57.40 -50.95 35.18
C ALA A 36 56.43 -51.92 35.89
N GLY A 37 55.12 -51.69 35.70
CA GLY A 37 54.07 -52.73 35.70
C GLY A 37 53.33 -52.99 37.01
N ASP A 38 52.03 -52.66 37.07
CA ASP A 38 50.93 -53.63 37.06
C ASP A 38 49.57 -52.89 37.07
N ALA A 39 48.56 -53.51 36.46
CA ALA A 39 47.20 -53.03 36.36
C ALA A 39 46.50 -53.05 37.73
N GLY A 40 46.10 -51.88 38.22
CA GLY A 40 45.29 -51.74 39.42
C GLY A 40 44.19 -50.70 39.20
N VAL A 41 42.94 -51.16 39.24
CA VAL A 41 41.74 -50.32 39.39
C VAL A 41 41.91 -49.50 40.67
N GLY A 42 42.33 -48.24 40.52
CA GLY A 42 42.56 -47.30 41.60
C GLY A 42 41.56 -46.15 41.50
N ALA A 43 40.64 -46.10 42.45
CA ALA A 43 39.87 -44.91 42.72
C ALA A 43 40.83 -43.80 43.20
N GLU A 44 41.11 -42.82 42.35
CA GLU A 44 41.83 -41.61 42.75
C GLU A 44 40.89 -40.42 42.84
N ILE A 45 40.75 -39.99 44.09
CA ILE A 45 39.99 -38.85 44.57
C ILE A 45 40.61 -37.59 43.93
N GLY A 46 40.00 -37.10 42.85
CA GLY A 46 40.30 -35.82 42.21
C GLY A 46 40.66 -35.85 40.73
N GLY A 47 40.70 -37.03 40.10
CA GLY A 47 41.14 -37.20 38.71
C GLY A 47 39.98 -37.46 37.74
N CYS A 48 39.91 -36.66 36.68
CA CYS A 48 39.26 -37.11 35.46
C CYS A 48 39.96 -38.40 34.98
N VAL A 49 39.19 -39.45 34.67
CA VAL A 49 39.74 -40.74 34.21
C VAL A 49 39.67 -40.77 32.69
N GLU A 50 40.83 -40.79 32.04
CA GLU A 50 40.90 -40.97 30.58
C GLU A 50 40.49 -42.39 30.22
N SER A 51 39.54 -42.51 29.29
CA SER A 51 39.09 -43.79 28.74
C SER A 51 39.26 -43.75 27.24
N ILE A 52 40.27 -44.46 26.74
CA ILE A 52 40.58 -44.60 25.32
C ILE A 52 40.41 -46.07 24.96
N PRO A 53 39.39 -46.45 24.17
CA PRO A 53 39.19 -47.82 23.73
C PRO A 53 40.43 -48.41 23.04
N LYS A 54 40.68 -49.71 23.25
CA LYS A 54 41.89 -50.42 22.80
C LYS A 54 42.09 -50.28 21.29
N GLY A 55 43.26 -49.82 20.86
CA GLY A 55 43.66 -49.72 19.44
C GLY A 55 43.43 -48.35 18.79
N ALA A 56 43.02 -47.33 19.55
CA ALA A 56 42.79 -45.99 19.02
C ALA A 56 43.80 -44.96 19.52
N ALA A 57 44.11 -43.99 18.66
CA ALA A 57 44.99 -42.87 18.99
C ALA A 57 44.29 -41.88 19.93
N ARG A 58 45.06 -41.26 20.83
CA ARG A 58 44.59 -40.17 21.68
C ARG A 58 44.34 -38.92 20.82
N PRO A 59 43.14 -38.31 20.84
CA PRO A 59 42.86 -37.05 20.16
C PRO A 59 43.76 -35.93 20.69
N PHE A 60 44.17 -35.01 19.80
CA PHE A 60 44.97 -33.86 20.23
C PHE A 60 44.04 -32.80 20.81
N VAL A 61 44.27 -32.45 22.08
CA VAL A 61 43.47 -31.44 22.80
C VAL A 61 44.39 -30.28 23.16
N ASN A 62 44.02 -29.09 22.71
CA ASN A 62 44.65 -27.84 23.12
C ASN A 62 43.63 -27.01 23.90
N GLU A 63 44.06 -26.40 24.99
CA GLU A 63 43.15 -25.76 25.93
C GLU A 63 43.77 -24.47 26.48
N THR A 64 42.91 -23.50 26.77
CA THR A 64 43.35 -22.19 27.28
C THR A 64 42.33 -21.68 28.28
N PHE A 65 42.85 -21.21 29.42
CA PHE A 65 42.07 -20.62 30.50
C PHE A 65 42.70 -19.29 30.93
N PRO A 66 41.91 -18.24 31.23
CA PRO A 66 42.46 -16.96 31.65
C PRO A 66 43.23 -17.06 32.98
N ALA A 67 44.41 -16.45 33.01
CA ALA A 67 45.26 -16.43 34.21
C ALA A 67 44.74 -15.50 35.33
N ARG A 68 43.84 -14.56 35.00
CA ARG A 68 43.22 -13.64 35.96
C ARG A 68 41.71 -13.55 35.71
N GLY A 69 40.95 -13.40 36.78
CA GLY A 69 39.49 -13.27 36.72
C GLY A 69 38.94 -12.43 37.86
N THR A 70 37.64 -12.15 37.79
CA THR A 70 36.92 -11.38 38.80
C THR A 70 35.90 -12.27 39.50
N SER A 71 35.80 -12.18 40.83
CA SER A 71 34.82 -12.93 41.61
C SER A 71 33.39 -12.66 41.10
N GLY A 72 32.61 -13.72 40.86
CA GLY A 72 31.24 -13.63 40.34
C GLY A 72 31.11 -13.47 38.82
N TRP A 73 32.23 -13.41 38.08
CA TRP A 73 32.23 -13.33 36.62
C TRP A 73 32.55 -14.68 35.98
N ALA A 74 32.12 -14.87 34.73
CA ALA A 74 32.45 -16.05 33.96
C ALA A 74 33.89 -15.96 33.41
N ALA A 75 34.68 -16.99 33.66
CA ALA A 75 35.96 -17.26 33.01
C ALA A 75 35.76 -18.41 32.02
N THR A 76 36.10 -18.19 30.75
CA THR A 76 35.86 -19.19 29.68
C THR A 76 37.06 -20.12 29.53
N LEU A 77 36.81 -21.42 29.62
CA LEU A 77 37.74 -22.46 29.21
C LEU A 77 37.52 -22.75 27.72
N SER A 78 38.51 -22.41 26.89
CA SER A 78 38.49 -22.68 25.46
C SER A 78 39.24 -23.98 25.18
N ILE A 79 38.53 -25.00 24.70
CA ILE A 79 39.07 -26.32 24.38
C ILE A 79 38.96 -26.53 22.88
N THR A 80 40.07 -26.84 22.23
CA THR A 80 40.16 -27.18 20.81
C THR A 80 40.57 -28.64 20.69
N VAL A 81 39.69 -29.47 20.15
CA VAL A 81 39.88 -30.90 19.98
C VAL A 81 40.06 -31.20 18.49
N VAL A 82 41.20 -31.78 18.13
CA VAL A 82 41.46 -32.32 16.79
C VAL A 82 41.20 -33.82 16.84
N HIS A 83 40.20 -34.26 16.07
CA HIS A 83 39.67 -35.62 16.11
C HIS A 83 39.55 -36.23 14.70
N GLY A 84 39.37 -37.55 14.62
CA GLY A 84 39.29 -38.27 13.35
C GLY A 84 37.99 -38.00 12.59
N LYS A 85 38.00 -38.33 11.29
CA LYS A 85 36.82 -38.21 10.42
C LYS A 85 35.66 -39.09 10.94
N GLY A 86 34.50 -38.47 11.16
CA GLY A 86 33.29 -39.13 11.68
C GLY A 86 33.21 -39.20 13.22
N GLU A 87 34.23 -38.72 13.93
CA GLU A 87 34.15 -38.47 15.37
C GLU A 87 33.43 -37.12 15.62
N ARG A 88 32.73 -37.00 16.75
CA ARG A 88 32.03 -35.78 17.16
C ARG A 88 32.26 -35.52 18.64
N VAL A 89 32.70 -34.31 18.98
CA VAL A 89 32.68 -33.85 20.38
C VAL A 89 31.22 -33.63 20.77
N LEU A 90 30.79 -34.21 21.89
CA LEU A 90 29.40 -34.11 22.30
C LEU A 90 29.12 -32.70 22.84
N PRO A 91 28.01 -32.05 22.43
CA PRO A 91 27.63 -30.71 22.87
C PRO A 91 27.37 -30.64 24.39
N ALA A 92 26.91 -31.75 24.96
CA ALA A 92 26.81 -31.97 26.40
C ALA A 92 28.05 -32.70 26.94
N GLY A 93 29.24 -32.19 26.59
CA GLY A 93 30.54 -32.84 26.82
C GLY A 93 30.91 -33.13 28.29
N LEU A 94 30.08 -32.72 29.25
CA LEU A 94 30.03 -33.28 30.60
C LEU A 94 28.86 -34.28 30.66
N ASP A 95 29.18 -35.57 30.60
CA ASP A 95 28.21 -36.67 30.73
C ASP A 95 27.26 -36.44 31.92
N LEU A 96 25.94 -36.35 31.68
CA LEU A 96 24.94 -35.89 32.65
C LEU A 96 24.80 -36.79 33.89
N GLY A 97 25.29 -38.03 33.85
CA GLY A 97 25.45 -38.87 35.05
C GLY A 97 26.63 -38.43 35.93
N ALA A 98 27.76 -38.10 35.30
CA ALA A 98 28.93 -37.54 35.95
C ALA A 98 28.80 -36.02 36.20
N ALA A 99 27.89 -35.32 35.52
CA ALA A 99 27.75 -33.86 35.59
C ALA A 99 27.27 -33.40 36.95
N ALA A 100 26.47 -34.19 37.67
CA ALA A 100 26.05 -33.86 39.03
C ALA A 100 27.24 -33.92 40.01
N GLU A 101 28.12 -34.92 39.87
CA GLU A 101 29.32 -35.07 40.70
C GLU A 101 30.42 -34.10 40.29
N ALA A 102 30.64 -33.91 38.98
CA ALA A 102 31.53 -32.91 38.42
C ALA A 102 31.11 -31.49 38.80
N LYS A 103 29.79 -31.18 38.80
CA LYS A 103 29.28 -29.89 39.29
C LYS A 103 29.55 -29.70 40.77
N LYS A 104 29.38 -30.73 41.61
CA LYS A 104 29.73 -30.67 43.03
C LYS A 104 31.25 -30.50 43.23
N TYR A 105 32.05 -31.15 42.43
CA TYR A 105 33.51 -31.08 42.49
C TYR A 105 34.03 -29.71 42.05
N LEU A 106 33.48 -29.17 40.96
CA LEU A 106 33.75 -27.80 40.52
C LEU A 106 33.31 -26.78 41.57
N GLN A 107 32.12 -26.94 42.16
CA GLN A 107 31.64 -26.07 43.23
C GLN A 107 32.58 -26.06 44.43
N LYS A 108 33.11 -27.23 44.84
CA LYS A 108 34.13 -27.33 45.90
C LYS A 108 35.44 -26.63 45.51
N ALA A 109 35.80 -26.63 44.23
CA ALA A 109 36.97 -25.93 43.71
C ALA A 109 36.74 -24.42 43.45
N GLY A 110 35.52 -23.91 43.72
CA GLY A 110 35.16 -22.51 43.51
C GLY A 110 34.74 -22.16 42.08
N PHE A 111 34.27 -23.14 41.30
CA PHE A 111 33.76 -22.95 39.93
C PHE A 111 32.32 -23.42 39.80
N VAL A 112 31.50 -22.68 39.09
CA VAL A 112 30.09 -23.04 38.82
C VAL A 112 29.80 -22.97 37.34
N ILE A 113 29.22 -24.04 36.81
CA ILE A 113 28.69 -24.04 35.44
C ILE A 113 27.41 -23.19 35.44
N PRO A 114 27.35 -22.10 34.64
CA PRO A 114 26.17 -21.25 34.54
C PRO A 114 24.98 -22.00 33.95
N ASP A 115 23.79 -21.46 34.14
CA ASP A 115 22.59 -21.98 33.48
C ASP A 115 22.75 -21.90 31.96
N GLN A 116 22.53 -23.03 31.28
CA GLN A 116 22.71 -23.16 29.83
C GLN A 116 21.54 -22.52 29.05
N ASP A 117 20.40 -22.27 29.69
CA ASP A 117 19.30 -21.49 29.10
C ASP A 117 19.48 -19.97 29.34
N GLY A 118 20.55 -19.58 30.05
CA GLY A 118 20.93 -18.19 30.30
C GLY A 118 21.82 -17.58 29.22
N GLY A 119 22.20 -16.31 29.40
CA GLY A 119 23.08 -15.58 28.47
C GLY A 119 24.56 -15.99 28.46
N ALA A 120 24.93 -17.08 29.15
CA ALA A 120 26.30 -17.58 29.28
C ALA A 120 26.37 -19.10 29.08
N ALA A 121 25.67 -19.62 28.08
CA ALA A 121 25.69 -21.03 27.71
C ALA A 121 27.05 -21.45 27.13
N ALA A 122 27.40 -22.72 27.27
CA ALA A 122 28.55 -23.29 26.57
C ALA A 122 28.29 -23.30 25.06
N HIS A 123 29.32 -22.93 24.29
CA HIS A 123 29.24 -22.89 22.83
C HIS A 123 30.15 -23.95 22.23
N ILE A 124 29.62 -24.69 21.25
CA ILE A 124 30.38 -25.69 20.50
C ILE A 124 30.27 -25.37 19.01
N SER A 125 31.42 -25.31 18.35
CA SER A 125 31.50 -25.12 16.91
C SER A 125 32.53 -26.07 16.33
N THR A 126 32.18 -26.74 15.23
CA THR A 126 33.07 -27.65 14.52
C THR A 126 33.41 -27.02 13.18
N GLU A 127 34.69 -26.87 12.88
CA GLU A 127 35.13 -26.43 11.56
C GLU A 127 34.69 -27.47 10.51
N PRO A 128 34.17 -27.06 9.35
CA PRO A 128 33.67 -27.98 8.34
C PRO A 128 34.78 -28.93 7.84
N ASP A 129 34.44 -30.22 7.74
CA ASP A 129 35.30 -31.32 7.30
C ASP A 129 35.89 -31.01 5.91
N ASP A 130 37.15 -30.56 5.87
CA ASP A 130 37.89 -30.35 4.62
C ASP A 130 38.14 -31.72 4.00
N LYS A 131 37.56 -32.00 2.83
CA LYS A 131 37.69 -33.29 2.13
C LYS A 131 39.15 -33.67 1.82
N SER A 132 40.09 -32.73 1.93
CA SER A 132 41.53 -32.95 1.77
C SER A 132 42.26 -33.31 3.08
N ARG A 133 41.64 -33.11 4.25
CA ARG A 133 42.20 -33.41 5.58
C ARG A 133 41.53 -34.66 6.17
N SER A 134 42.31 -35.47 6.88
CA SER A 134 41.82 -36.68 7.56
C SER A 134 41.29 -36.42 8.98
N GLN A 135 41.27 -35.16 9.41
CA GLN A 135 40.97 -34.72 10.78
C GLN A 135 40.03 -33.50 10.77
N ALA A 136 39.14 -33.44 11.75
CA ALA A 136 38.24 -32.32 12.01
C ALA A 136 38.61 -31.64 13.33
N THR A 137 38.36 -30.33 13.41
CA THR A 137 38.65 -29.50 14.59
C THR A 137 37.33 -29.03 15.21
N THR A 138 37.13 -29.30 16.50
CA THR A 138 35.99 -28.78 17.26
C THR A 138 36.47 -27.84 18.36
N HIS A 139 35.88 -26.65 18.41
CA HIS A 139 36.06 -25.65 19.45
C HIS A 139 34.90 -25.72 20.44
N LEU A 140 35.21 -25.88 21.71
CA LEU A 140 34.30 -25.89 22.84
C LEU A 140 34.66 -24.73 23.76
N GLU A 141 33.74 -23.78 23.93
CA GLU A 141 33.85 -22.67 24.87
C GLU A 141 32.96 -22.96 26.09
N LEU A 142 33.59 -23.24 27.23
CA LEU A 142 32.91 -23.54 28.48
C LEU A 142 33.06 -22.37 29.47
N PRO A 143 32.07 -21.49 29.61
CA PRO A 143 32.07 -20.45 30.62
C PRO A 143 31.90 -21.06 32.02
N LEU A 144 32.76 -20.66 32.96
CA LEU A 144 32.72 -21.08 34.36
C LEU A 144 32.68 -19.85 35.26
N VAL A 145 31.64 -19.72 36.08
CA VAL A 145 31.53 -18.64 37.06
C VAL A 145 32.50 -18.92 38.20
N VAL A 146 33.36 -17.95 38.50
CA VAL A 146 34.42 -18.09 39.49
C VAL A 146 33.95 -17.55 40.84
N LEU A 147 33.85 -18.42 41.85
CA LEU A 147 33.34 -18.13 43.18
C LEU A 147 34.36 -18.58 44.25
N PRO A 148 35.36 -17.75 44.59
CA PRO A 148 36.30 -18.07 45.65
C PRO A 148 35.58 -18.20 47.00
N PRO A 149 36.03 -19.11 47.89
CA PRO A 149 35.39 -19.34 49.20
C PRO A 149 35.59 -18.17 50.16
N GLU A 150 36.68 -17.41 50.00
CA GLU A 150 37.01 -16.24 50.80
C GLU A 150 37.04 -14.99 49.93
N PRO A 151 36.56 -13.83 50.46
CA PRO A 151 36.67 -12.55 49.78
C PRO A 151 38.13 -12.10 49.69
N GLY A 152 38.44 -11.31 48.67
CA GLY A 152 39.81 -10.82 48.43
C GLY A 152 40.49 -11.45 47.23
N ARG A 153 41.83 -11.52 47.28
CA ARG A 153 42.65 -12.12 46.23
C ARG A 153 42.91 -13.58 46.55
N SER A 154 42.34 -14.46 45.73
CA SER A 154 42.41 -15.92 45.92
C SER A 154 42.92 -16.59 44.67
N VAL A 155 43.72 -17.65 44.81
CA VAL A 155 44.14 -18.48 43.69
C VAL A 155 43.27 -19.72 43.67
N LEU A 156 42.56 -19.94 42.58
CA LEU A 156 41.74 -21.13 42.37
C LEU A 156 42.38 -22.02 41.30
N THR A 157 42.22 -23.33 41.49
CA THR A 157 42.68 -24.33 40.54
C THR A 157 41.46 -25.03 39.97
N LEU A 158 41.22 -24.83 38.68
CA LEU A 158 40.23 -25.56 37.91
C LEU A 158 40.71 -27.01 37.78
N PRO A 159 39.96 -27.99 38.33
CA PRO A 159 40.34 -29.39 38.17
C PRO A 159 40.22 -29.87 36.71
N PRO A 160 40.91 -30.97 36.37
CA PRO A 160 40.71 -31.67 35.10
C PRO A 160 39.24 -31.95 34.80
N LEU A 161 38.78 -31.54 33.62
CA LEU A 161 37.43 -31.78 33.13
C LEU A 161 37.43 -32.90 32.09
N PRO A 162 36.46 -33.83 32.17
CA PRO A 162 36.27 -34.83 31.13
C PRO A 162 35.64 -34.19 29.89
N VAL A 163 36.22 -34.47 28.72
CA VAL A 163 35.69 -34.12 27.41
C VAL A 163 35.32 -35.42 26.69
N ALA A 164 34.02 -35.61 26.44
CA ALA A 164 33.50 -36.78 25.77
C ALA A 164 33.50 -36.62 24.24
N ILE A 165 34.14 -37.58 23.55
CA ILE A 165 34.28 -37.63 22.10
C ILE A 165 33.60 -38.92 21.61
N ALA A 166 32.51 -38.78 20.87
CA ALA A 166 31.81 -39.90 20.25
C ALA A 166 32.54 -40.31 18.98
N ARG A 167 32.95 -41.57 18.89
CA ARG A 167 33.65 -42.12 17.73
C ARG A 167 32.69 -42.57 16.64
N ALA A 168 33.24 -42.77 15.43
CA ALA A 168 32.49 -43.28 14.28
C ALA A 168 31.89 -44.68 14.51
N ASN A 169 32.48 -45.50 15.39
CA ASN A 169 31.99 -46.83 15.77
C ASN A 169 30.91 -46.79 16.88
N GLY A 170 30.55 -45.61 17.39
CA GLY A 170 29.58 -45.43 18.47
C GLY A 170 30.16 -45.54 19.88
N GLU A 171 31.46 -45.82 20.05
CA GLU A 171 32.13 -45.79 21.36
C GLU A 171 32.42 -44.36 21.80
N ILE A 172 32.42 -44.12 23.12
CA ILE A 172 32.77 -42.83 23.70
C ILE A 172 34.21 -42.90 24.22
N ALA A 173 35.06 -42.01 23.73
CA ALA A 173 36.37 -41.76 24.30
C ALA A 173 36.30 -40.53 25.21
N THR A 174 36.89 -40.63 26.40
CA THR A 174 36.96 -39.52 27.36
C THR A 174 38.40 -39.06 27.48
N VAL A 175 38.65 -37.79 27.20
CA VAL A 175 39.96 -37.14 27.36
C VAL A 175 39.85 -36.08 28.45
N CYS A 176 40.89 -35.95 29.26
CA CYS A 176 40.91 -35.01 30.37
C CYS A 176 41.66 -33.73 30.01
N THR A 177 41.13 -32.59 30.46
CA THR A 177 41.87 -31.32 30.44
C THR A 177 42.93 -31.29 31.53
N HIS A 178 43.94 -30.44 31.40
CA HIS A 178 44.91 -30.19 32.46
C HIS A 178 44.29 -29.27 33.53
N PRO A 179 44.83 -29.31 34.76
CA PRO A 179 44.48 -28.34 35.78
C PRO A 179 44.92 -26.92 35.35
N HIS A 180 44.02 -25.95 35.46
CA HIS A 180 44.33 -24.55 35.19
C HIS A 180 44.26 -23.72 36.47
N THR A 181 45.19 -22.79 36.66
CA THR A 181 45.16 -21.87 37.80
C THR A 181 44.70 -20.48 37.36
N ILE A 182 43.89 -19.83 38.19
CA ILE A 182 43.41 -18.46 37.97
C ILE A 182 43.57 -17.64 39.25
N VAL A 183 44.11 -16.44 39.10
CA VAL A 183 44.14 -15.44 40.18
C VAL A 183 42.83 -14.66 40.12
N VAL A 184 42.01 -14.82 41.15
CA VAL A 184 40.69 -14.19 41.25
C VAL A 184 40.81 -12.97 42.15
N GLU A 185 40.38 -11.83 41.62
CA GLU A 185 40.28 -10.59 42.38
C GLU A 185 38.82 -10.31 42.68
N ASP A 186 38.51 -10.10 43.96
CA ASP A 186 37.20 -9.66 44.38
C ASP A 186 37.07 -8.13 44.20
N PRO A 187 36.11 -7.64 43.40
CA PRO A 187 35.94 -6.19 43.17
C PRO A 187 35.53 -5.43 44.44
N ILE A 188 35.04 -6.12 45.49
CA ILE A 188 34.73 -5.52 46.79
C ILE A 188 35.81 -5.77 47.85
N ALA A 189 36.96 -6.35 47.50
CA ALA A 189 38.06 -6.66 48.43
C ALA A 189 38.57 -5.45 49.23
N ASN A 190 38.48 -4.24 48.65
CA ASN A 190 38.95 -3.00 49.26
C ASN A 190 37.91 -2.33 50.17
N VAL A 191 36.69 -2.88 50.26
CA VAL A 191 35.61 -2.36 51.12
C VAL A 191 35.27 -3.42 52.16
N PRO A 192 35.83 -3.33 53.38
CA PRO A 192 35.45 -4.21 54.48
C PRO A 192 33.95 -4.05 54.74
N GLN A 193 33.18 -5.15 54.61
CA GLN A 193 31.71 -5.17 54.74
C GLN A 193 31.02 -4.18 53.78
N ALA A 194 31.05 -4.48 52.48
CA ALA A 194 30.30 -3.72 51.48
C ALA A 194 28.78 -3.78 51.75
N GLU A 195 28.24 -2.73 52.39
CA GLU A 195 26.81 -2.57 52.55
C GLU A 195 26.15 -2.28 51.18
N PRO A 196 24.96 -2.83 50.91
CA PRO A 196 24.20 -2.46 49.72
C PRO A 196 24.00 -0.95 49.67
N LYS A 197 24.30 -0.34 48.52
CA LYS A 197 24.03 1.09 48.33
C LYS A 197 22.54 1.37 48.57
N PRO A 198 22.19 2.49 49.24
CA PRO A 198 20.80 2.88 49.38
C PRO A 198 20.17 3.08 48.00
N ASN A 199 18.85 2.92 47.92
CA ASN A 199 18.12 3.15 46.68
C ASN A 199 18.43 4.56 46.15
N PRO A 200 18.64 4.71 44.83
CA PRO A 200 18.85 6.02 44.23
C PRO A 200 17.63 6.92 44.47
N GLU A 201 17.86 8.24 44.45
CA GLU A 201 16.78 9.20 44.56
C GLU A 201 15.70 8.96 43.47
N PRO A 202 14.42 9.14 43.81
CA PRO A 202 13.34 8.97 42.84
C PRO A 202 13.54 9.95 41.68
N ARG A 203 13.65 9.39 40.47
CA ARG A 203 13.71 10.22 39.26
C ARG A 203 12.30 10.70 38.93
N PRO A 204 12.13 11.95 38.46
CA PRO A 204 10.85 12.42 38.00
C PRO A 204 10.39 11.56 36.82
N GLN A 205 9.32 10.81 37.02
CA GLN A 205 8.68 10.04 35.97
C GLN A 205 7.79 11.00 35.17
N ARG A 206 8.16 11.26 33.90
CA ARG A 206 7.30 12.02 33.01
C ARG A 206 6.08 11.17 32.68
N GLU A 207 4.95 11.50 33.27
CA GLU A 207 3.68 10.87 32.94
C GLU A 207 3.30 11.23 31.50
N GLU A 208 2.99 10.21 30.71
CA GLU A 208 2.44 10.44 29.39
C GLU A 208 0.91 10.65 29.51
N TRP A 209 0.44 11.85 29.18
CA TRP A 209 -0.98 12.19 29.19
C TRP A 209 -1.69 11.62 27.95
N THR A 210 -1.78 10.28 27.89
CA THR A 210 -2.35 9.55 26.75
C THR A 210 -3.80 9.93 26.47
N ALA A 211 -4.60 10.13 27.52
CA ALA A 211 -5.99 10.57 27.42
C ALA A 211 -6.10 11.97 26.78
N LEU A 212 -5.26 12.92 27.21
CA LEU A 212 -5.25 14.27 26.66
C LEU A 212 -4.79 14.27 25.20
N LYS A 213 -3.74 13.52 24.87
CA LYS A 213 -3.27 13.37 23.48
C LYS A 213 -4.38 12.84 22.57
N LYS A 214 -5.09 11.80 23.01
CA LYS A 214 -6.23 11.24 22.28
C LYS A 214 -7.39 12.24 22.17
N ALA A 215 -7.71 12.96 23.25
CA ALA A 215 -8.75 13.98 23.24
C ALA A 215 -8.45 15.11 22.24
N VAL A 216 -7.21 15.61 22.21
CA VAL A 216 -6.77 16.63 21.24
C VAL A 216 -6.84 16.09 19.81
N LEU A 217 -6.41 14.85 19.58
CA LEU A 217 -6.46 14.22 18.27
C LEU A 217 -7.90 14.08 17.76
N TYR A 218 -8.79 13.50 18.56
CA TYR A 218 -10.21 13.32 18.18
C TYR A 218 -10.95 14.65 18.07
N GLY A 219 -10.64 15.62 18.94
CA GLY A 219 -11.18 16.97 18.85
C GLY A 219 -10.80 17.67 17.55
N GLY A 220 -9.52 17.59 17.16
CA GLY A 220 -9.02 18.12 15.89
C GLY A 220 -9.69 17.46 14.68
N LEU A 221 -9.81 16.13 14.69
CA LEU A 221 -10.50 15.39 13.63
C LEU A 221 -11.99 15.77 13.53
N GLY A 222 -12.67 15.89 14.67
CA GLY A 222 -14.06 16.32 14.73
C GLY A 222 -14.27 17.72 14.13
N LEU A 223 -13.34 18.64 14.37
CA LEU A 223 -13.39 19.99 13.81
C LEU A 223 -13.28 19.99 12.28
N VAL A 224 -12.34 19.19 11.73
CA VAL A 224 -12.16 19.07 10.28
C VAL A 224 -13.39 18.46 9.62
N VAL A 225 -13.93 17.39 10.19
CA VAL A 225 -15.15 16.74 9.69
C VAL A 225 -16.34 17.70 9.77
N GLY A 226 -16.50 18.41 10.90
CA GLY A 226 -17.56 19.40 11.08
C GLY A 226 -17.49 20.53 10.04
N ALA A 227 -16.29 21.06 9.78
CA ALA A 227 -16.09 22.10 8.75
C ALA A 227 -16.43 21.58 7.34
N LEU A 228 -16.04 20.35 7.02
CA LEU A 228 -16.35 19.72 5.73
C LEU A 228 -17.86 19.54 5.55
N LEU A 229 -18.55 19.03 6.57
CA LEU A 229 -20.00 18.84 6.55
C LEU A 229 -20.75 20.17 6.44
N ALA A 230 -20.31 21.20 7.18
CA ALA A 230 -20.87 22.55 7.07
C ALA A 230 -20.69 23.13 5.67
N TYR A 231 -19.51 22.96 5.06
CA TYR A 231 -19.24 23.39 3.69
C TYR A 231 -20.10 22.66 2.65
N LEU A 232 -20.24 21.34 2.78
CA LEU A 232 -21.08 20.52 1.91
C LEU A 232 -22.57 20.91 2.05
N GLY A 233 -23.04 21.13 3.27
CA GLY A 233 -24.40 21.63 3.55
C GLY A 233 -24.64 23.01 2.93
N TYR A 234 -23.72 23.94 3.14
CA TYR A 234 -23.76 25.27 2.52
C TYR A 234 -23.83 25.18 0.98
N LYS A 235 -22.98 24.37 0.37
CA LYS A 235 -22.97 24.16 -1.08
C LYS A 235 -24.26 23.52 -1.59
N TRP A 236 -24.89 22.66 -0.80
CA TRP A 236 -26.14 22.00 -1.18
C TRP A 236 -27.35 22.94 -1.08
N TRP A 237 -27.41 23.77 -0.03
CA TRP A 237 -28.48 24.76 0.12
C TRP A 237 -28.39 25.91 -0.88
N ASN A 238 -27.18 26.26 -1.33
CA ASN A 238 -26.97 27.34 -2.30
C ASN A 238 -26.98 26.89 -3.77
N LYS A 239 -27.57 25.72 -4.10
CA LYS A 239 -27.70 25.30 -5.50
C LYS A 239 -28.72 26.18 -6.23
N PRO A 240 -28.35 26.85 -7.34
CA PRO A 240 -29.31 27.63 -8.13
C PRO A 240 -30.38 26.69 -8.70
N LYS A 241 -31.64 27.11 -8.64
CA LYS A 241 -32.77 26.36 -9.22
C LYS A 241 -32.59 26.31 -10.75
N PRO A 242 -32.83 25.16 -11.40
CA PRO A 242 -32.75 25.07 -12.86
C PRO A 242 -33.80 26.01 -13.50
N PRO A 243 -33.47 26.65 -14.65
CA PRO A 243 -34.39 27.54 -15.34
C PRO A 243 -35.62 26.77 -15.85
N VAL A 244 -36.76 27.45 -15.90
CA VAL A 244 -38.03 26.91 -16.40
C VAL A 244 -37.88 26.61 -17.91
N PRO A 245 -38.32 25.43 -18.41
CA PRO A 245 -38.24 25.10 -19.83
C PRO A 245 -39.10 26.06 -20.67
N PRO A 246 -38.69 26.39 -21.91
CA PRO A 246 -39.45 27.28 -22.79
C PRO A 246 -40.83 26.68 -23.12
N PRO A 247 -41.83 27.53 -23.44
CA PRO A 247 -43.14 27.06 -23.85
C PRO A 247 -43.05 26.18 -25.11
N PRO A 248 -43.95 25.20 -25.27
CA PRO A 248 -43.95 24.32 -26.44
C PRO A 248 -44.11 25.15 -27.73
N PRO A 249 -43.43 24.77 -28.83
CA PRO A 249 -43.54 25.47 -30.10
C PRO A 249 -45.00 25.45 -30.59
N ARG A 250 -45.47 26.60 -31.09
CA ARG A 250 -46.80 26.72 -31.71
C ARG A 250 -46.90 25.78 -32.91
N PRO A 251 -48.06 25.16 -33.16
CA PRO A 251 -48.20 24.25 -34.29
C PRO A 251 -48.05 24.99 -35.63
N PRO A 252 -47.40 24.38 -36.64
CA PRO A 252 -47.08 25.05 -37.90
C PRO A 252 -48.27 25.65 -38.66
N TRP A 253 -49.44 24.99 -38.63
CA TRP A 253 -50.64 25.48 -39.33
C TRP A 253 -51.26 26.72 -38.69
N GLU A 254 -51.11 26.92 -37.37
CA GLU A 254 -51.57 28.15 -36.71
C GLU A 254 -50.73 29.35 -37.15
N VAL A 255 -49.41 29.16 -37.21
CA VAL A 255 -48.47 30.20 -37.67
C VAL A 255 -48.74 30.54 -39.14
N ALA A 256 -48.96 29.54 -39.98
CA ALA A 256 -49.23 29.74 -41.40
C ALA A 256 -50.57 30.45 -41.67
N LEU A 257 -51.63 30.05 -40.97
CA LEU A 257 -52.93 30.72 -41.09
C LEU A 257 -52.89 32.16 -40.57
N GLU A 258 -52.15 32.42 -39.49
CA GLU A 258 -51.93 33.78 -38.99
C GLU A 258 -51.20 34.63 -40.03
N GLN A 259 -50.12 34.13 -40.63
CA GLN A 259 -49.41 34.83 -41.70
C GLN A 259 -50.29 35.09 -42.93
N LEU A 260 -51.12 34.14 -43.34
CA LEU A 260 -52.06 34.33 -44.45
C LEU A 260 -53.15 35.38 -44.10
N ASP A 261 -53.63 35.39 -42.86
CA ASP A 261 -54.59 36.39 -42.38
C ASP A 261 -53.98 37.80 -42.28
N GLU A 262 -52.70 37.90 -41.89
CA GLU A 262 -51.94 39.15 -41.94
C GLU A 262 -51.84 39.67 -43.39
N VAL A 263 -51.54 38.79 -44.35
CA VAL A 263 -51.48 39.18 -45.77
C VAL A 263 -52.83 39.66 -46.29
N ARG A 264 -53.92 39.00 -45.88
CA ARG A 264 -55.31 39.39 -46.20
C ARG A 264 -55.62 40.82 -45.74
N HIS A 265 -55.21 41.18 -44.53
CA HIS A 265 -55.51 42.47 -43.90
C HIS A 265 -54.44 43.55 -44.10
N ALA A 266 -53.32 43.23 -44.76
CA ALA A 266 -52.21 44.17 -44.96
C ALA A 266 -52.51 45.33 -45.94
N GLY A 267 -53.69 45.38 -46.57
CA GLY A 267 -54.07 46.44 -47.51
C GLY A 267 -53.21 46.53 -48.77
N LEU A 268 -52.45 45.47 -49.11
CA LEU A 268 -51.51 45.47 -50.23
C LEU A 268 -52.22 45.51 -51.59
N LEU A 269 -53.44 44.97 -51.69
CA LEU A 269 -54.26 45.03 -52.90
C LEU A 269 -54.68 46.47 -53.23
N ASP A 270 -55.16 47.22 -52.22
CA ASP A 270 -55.53 48.64 -52.38
C ASP A 270 -54.32 49.51 -52.73
N ALA A 271 -53.16 49.18 -52.16
CA ALA A 271 -51.89 49.83 -52.44
C ALA A 271 -51.24 49.41 -53.78
N LYS A 272 -51.90 48.54 -54.58
CA LYS A 272 -51.39 47.99 -55.85
C LYS A 272 -50.04 47.25 -55.72
N ARG A 273 -49.71 46.73 -54.53
CA ARG A 273 -48.49 45.95 -54.22
C ARG A 273 -48.75 44.46 -54.40
N HIS A 274 -49.20 44.06 -55.59
CA HIS A 274 -49.64 42.70 -55.86
C HIS A 274 -48.51 41.66 -55.81
N THR A 275 -47.32 42.01 -56.29
CA THR A 275 -46.14 41.12 -56.25
C THR A 275 -45.79 40.76 -54.81
N GLU A 276 -45.74 41.74 -53.90
CA GLU A 276 -45.45 41.49 -52.50
C GLU A 276 -46.56 40.71 -51.78
N TYR A 277 -47.82 40.95 -52.14
CA TYR A 277 -48.92 40.13 -51.64
C TYR A 277 -48.69 38.66 -52.02
N PHE A 278 -48.36 38.40 -53.28
CA PHE A 278 -48.10 37.05 -53.79
C PHE A 278 -46.88 36.40 -53.14
N ASP A 279 -45.79 37.16 -52.96
CA ASP A 279 -44.55 36.68 -52.31
C ASP A 279 -44.82 36.27 -50.86
N ARG A 280 -45.58 37.08 -50.10
CA ARG A 280 -45.90 36.74 -48.70
C ARG A 280 -46.82 35.53 -48.58
N VAL A 281 -47.79 35.36 -49.49
CA VAL A 281 -48.62 34.14 -49.55
C VAL A 281 -47.72 32.93 -49.85
N SER A 282 -46.78 33.06 -50.79
CA SER A 282 -45.84 32.00 -51.14
C SER A 282 -44.97 31.60 -49.96
N ASP A 283 -44.36 32.57 -49.27
CA ASP A 283 -43.47 32.32 -48.14
C ASP A 283 -44.22 31.67 -46.96
N ALA A 284 -45.47 32.09 -46.69
CA ALA A 284 -46.31 31.48 -45.64
C ALA A 284 -46.60 30.00 -45.92
N VAL A 285 -46.96 29.66 -47.16
CA VAL A 285 -47.24 28.27 -47.55
C VAL A 285 -45.96 27.43 -47.60
N ARG A 286 -44.85 27.98 -48.10
CA ARG A 286 -43.54 27.31 -48.14
C ARG A 286 -43.02 27.01 -46.73
N GLY A 287 -43.03 28.02 -45.84
CA GLY A 287 -42.65 27.86 -44.45
C GLY A 287 -43.52 26.84 -43.71
N TYR A 288 -44.82 26.82 -43.99
CA TYR A 288 -45.74 25.82 -43.46
C TYR A 288 -45.37 24.40 -43.89
N LEU A 289 -45.20 24.15 -45.19
CA LEU A 289 -44.91 22.82 -45.73
C LEU A 289 -43.60 22.28 -45.12
N GLY A 290 -42.57 23.12 -45.03
CA GLY A 290 -41.31 22.77 -44.39
C GLY A 290 -41.48 22.41 -42.91
N ALA A 291 -42.10 23.30 -42.12
CA ALA A 291 -42.31 23.09 -40.70
C ALA A 291 -43.22 21.88 -40.39
N ARG A 292 -44.18 21.56 -41.27
CA ARG A 292 -45.12 20.44 -41.09
C ARG A 292 -44.50 19.09 -41.44
N PHE A 293 -43.70 19.01 -42.49
CA PHE A 293 -43.19 17.74 -43.03
C PHE A 293 -41.70 17.50 -42.73
N GLY A 294 -41.03 18.46 -42.07
CA GLY A 294 -39.68 18.26 -41.54
C GLY A 294 -38.58 18.56 -42.53
N PHE A 295 -38.72 19.65 -43.29
CA PHE A 295 -37.69 20.20 -44.18
C PHE A 295 -37.69 21.74 -44.13
N ASP A 296 -36.68 22.39 -44.71
CA ASP A 296 -36.64 23.86 -44.76
C ASP A 296 -37.35 24.37 -46.02
N GLY A 297 -38.62 24.75 -45.91
CA GLY A 297 -39.42 25.10 -47.08
C GLY A 297 -39.11 26.49 -47.67
N LEU A 298 -38.54 27.42 -46.90
CA LEU A 298 -38.19 28.75 -47.40
C LEU A 298 -36.87 28.73 -48.20
N GLU A 299 -35.95 27.86 -47.80
CA GLU A 299 -34.65 27.66 -48.47
C GLU A 299 -34.68 26.56 -49.55
N SER A 300 -35.83 25.94 -49.80
CA SER A 300 -36.00 24.91 -50.83
C SER A 300 -36.60 25.47 -52.12
N THR A 301 -36.12 25.00 -53.26
CA THR A 301 -36.76 25.25 -54.57
C THR A 301 -38.07 24.48 -54.71
N SER A 302 -38.97 24.92 -55.60
CA SER A 302 -40.27 24.26 -55.79
C SER A 302 -40.15 22.76 -56.12
N ASP A 303 -39.15 22.35 -56.90
CA ASP A 303 -38.89 20.94 -57.21
C ASP A 303 -38.40 20.15 -55.98
N GLU A 304 -37.57 20.77 -55.13
CA GLU A 304 -37.12 20.17 -53.88
C GLU A 304 -38.28 20.03 -52.88
N ILE A 305 -39.16 21.03 -52.79
CA ILE A 305 -40.38 20.98 -51.98
C ILE A 305 -41.27 19.83 -52.43
N LEU A 306 -41.53 19.69 -53.73
CA LEU A 306 -42.37 18.59 -54.25
C LEU A 306 -41.72 17.22 -54.00
N THR A 307 -40.41 17.11 -54.20
CA THR A 307 -39.66 15.88 -53.89
C THR A 307 -39.68 15.55 -52.39
N ALA A 308 -39.60 16.56 -51.52
CA ALA A 308 -39.68 16.38 -50.07
C ALA A 308 -41.09 15.93 -49.65
N LEU A 309 -42.14 16.51 -50.24
CA LEU A 309 -43.53 16.11 -50.00
C LEU A 309 -43.80 14.68 -50.47
N GLU A 310 -43.30 14.26 -51.63
CA GLU A 310 -43.41 12.87 -52.11
C GLU A 310 -42.79 11.87 -51.12
N LYS A 311 -41.69 12.25 -50.47
CA LYS A 311 -40.95 11.38 -49.52
C LYS A 311 -41.52 11.42 -48.11
N GLN A 312 -41.97 12.57 -47.62
CA GLN A 312 -42.27 12.83 -46.21
C GLN A 312 -43.76 12.97 -45.91
N ALA A 313 -44.61 13.26 -46.90
CA ALA A 313 -46.04 13.56 -46.70
C ALA A 313 -46.96 12.32 -46.80
N ALA A 314 -46.48 11.15 -46.37
CA ALA A 314 -47.19 9.88 -46.44
C ALA A 314 -48.63 10.00 -45.89
N GLY A 315 -49.62 9.87 -46.78
CA GLY A 315 -51.05 9.87 -46.46
C GLY A 315 -51.76 11.23 -46.42
N PHE A 316 -51.04 12.36 -46.50
CA PHE A 316 -51.63 13.72 -46.44
C PHE A 316 -51.51 14.51 -47.76
N VAL A 317 -50.65 14.05 -48.67
CA VAL A 317 -50.54 14.56 -50.05
C VAL A 317 -50.87 13.41 -51.00
N ARG A 318 -51.79 13.65 -51.93
CA ARG A 318 -52.26 12.62 -52.87
C ARG A 318 -51.38 12.65 -54.11
N LEU A 319 -50.79 11.51 -54.46
CA LEU A 319 -50.11 11.33 -55.75
C LEU A 319 -51.17 10.97 -56.77
N ASP A 320 -51.52 11.91 -57.66
CA ASP A 320 -52.56 11.70 -58.66
C ASP A 320 -52.04 10.81 -59.80
N THR A 321 -51.91 9.51 -59.56
CA THR A 321 -51.72 8.51 -60.61
C THR A 321 -53.07 7.94 -61.03
N GLY A 322 -53.82 8.71 -61.82
CA GLY A 322 -54.86 8.22 -62.75
C GLY A 322 -55.84 7.13 -62.29
N SER A 323 -56.21 7.03 -61.01
CA SER A 323 -57.14 6.00 -60.51
C SER A 323 -58.41 6.65 -59.99
N GLU A 324 -59.53 6.35 -60.66
CA GLU A 324 -60.88 6.91 -60.49
C GLU A 324 -61.59 6.55 -59.16
N ILE A 325 -60.86 6.27 -58.07
CA ILE A 325 -61.49 6.02 -56.76
C ILE A 325 -61.25 7.23 -55.86
N ALA A 326 -62.05 8.26 -56.10
CA ALA A 326 -62.19 9.42 -55.23
C ALA A 326 -62.90 9.04 -53.92
N ALA A 327 -62.18 8.42 -52.99
CA ALA A 327 -62.60 8.41 -51.59
C ALA A 327 -62.35 9.80 -50.99
N PRO A 328 -63.24 10.31 -50.12
CA PRO A 328 -63.04 11.55 -49.37
C PRO A 328 -62.04 11.30 -48.25
N ALA A 329 -60.77 11.13 -48.62
CA ALA A 329 -59.66 11.09 -47.68
C ALA A 329 -59.06 12.49 -47.59
N PRO A 330 -58.72 12.96 -46.38
CA PRO A 330 -58.13 14.27 -46.23
C PRO A 330 -56.73 14.35 -46.80
N GLY A 331 -56.48 15.45 -47.49
CA GLY A 331 -55.20 15.74 -48.12
C GLY A 331 -55.40 16.64 -49.33
N VAL A 332 -54.30 17.19 -49.82
CA VAL A 332 -54.28 18.00 -51.04
C VAL A 332 -53.63 17.19 -52.17
N PRO A 333 -54.13 17.27 -53.42
CA PRO A 333 -53.44 16.69 -54.56
C PRO A 333 -52.05 17.31 -54.73
N LEU A 334 -51.02 16.49 -54.96
CA LEU A 334 -49.65 16.99 -55.16
C LEU A 334 -49.59 17.97 -56.34
N GLU A 335 -50.42 17.73 -57.37
CA GLU A 335 -50.46 18.56 -58.56
C GLU A 335 -51.07 19.94 -58.31
N GLU A 336 -51.92 20.05 -57.30
CA GLU A 336 -52.42 21.34 -56.84
C GLU A 336 -51.31 22.15 -56.15
N VAL A 337 -50.49 21.50 -55.32
CA VAL A 337 -49.30 22.13 -54.71
C VAL A 337 -48.28 22.51 -55.79
N ARG A 338 -48.04 21.65 -56.78
CA ARG A 338 -47.15 21.93 -57.91
C ARG A 338 -47.59 23.17 -58.68
N ARG A 339 -48.88 23.24 -59.04
CA ARG A 339 -49.44 24.38 -59.76
C ARG A 339 -49.31 25.68 -58.95
N PHE A 340 -49.66 25.63 -57.66
CA PHE A 340 -49.53 26.80 -56.79
C PHE A 340 -48.09 27.30 -56.69
N LEU A 341 -47.11 26.40 -56.48
CA LEU A 341 -45.69 26.76 -56.42
C LEU A 341 -45.17 27.31 -57.75
N ALA A 342 -45.58 26.72 -58.88
CA ALA A 342 -45.22 27.19 -60.21
C ALA A 342 -45.77 28.60 -60.49
N GLU A 343 -47.01 28.90 -60.07
CA GLU A 343 -47.59 30.24 -60.16
C GLU A 343 -46.82 31.26 -59.30
N CYS A 344 -46.39 30.87 -58.10
CA CYS A 344 -45.50 31.68 -57.25
C CYS A 344 -44.18 31.99 -57.92
N ASP A 345 -43.56 31.00 -58.56
CA ASP A 345 -42.27 31.16 -59.22
C ASP A 345 -42.34 32.08 -60.43
N LEU A 346 -43.45 32.06 -61.18
CA LEU A 346 -43.66 33.01 -62.27
C LEU A 346 -43.68 34.46 -61.77
N VAL A 347 -44.29 34.72 -60.62
CA VAL A 347 -44.31 36.06 -60.01
C VAL A 347 -42.94 36.44 -59.46
N LYS A 348 -42.32 35.55 -58.66
CA LYS A 348 -41.06 35.81 -57.95
C LYS A 348 -39.84 35.88 -58.87
N PHE A 349 -39.78 35.05 -59.90
CA PHE A 349 -38.60 34.92 -60.78
C PHE A 349 -38.82 35.40 -62.21
N ALA A 350 -40.03 35.25 -62.76
CA ALA A 350 -40.34 35.68 -64.14
C ALA A 350 -40.90 37.11 -64.24
N ASN A 351 -40.93 37.87 -63.13
CA ASN A 351 -41.49 39.22 -63.05
C ASN A 351 -42.93 39.32 -63.59
N LEU A 352 -43.71 38.23 -63.49
CA LEU A 352 -45.13 38.26 -63.83
C LEU A 352 -45.85 39.19 -62.84
N LYS A 353 -46.66 40.13 -63.36
CA LYS A 353 -47.48 41.01 -62.53
C LYS A 353 -48.86 40.38 -62.33
N PRO A 354 -49.18 39.85 -61.14
CA PRO A 354 -50.47 39.21 -60.92
C PRO A 354 -51.60 40.25 -60.88
N SER A 355 -52.77 39.85 -61.38
CA SER A 355 -54.01 40.62 -61.21
C SER A 355 -54.51 40.53 -59.75
N PRO A 356 -55.38 41.47 -59.32
CA PRO A 356 -56.01 41.38 -57.99
C PRO A 356 -56.77 40.06 -57.77
N GLU A 357 -57.41 39.54 -58.82
CA GLU A 357 -58.13 38.26 -58.77
C GLU A 357 -57.17 37.07 -58.60
N GLN A 358 -56.02 37.10 -59.24
CA GLN A 358 -54.97 36.08 -59.07
C GLN A 358 -54.40 36.12 -57.65
N CYS A 359 -54.24 37.30 -57.06
CA CYS A 359 -53.80 37.43 -55.66
C CYS A 359 -54.82 36.84 -54.69
N ALA A 360 -56.10 37.19 -54.86
CA ALA A 360 -57.17 36.63 -54.03
C ALA A 360 -57.27 35.10 -54.18
N THR A 361 -57.11 34.60 -55.40
CA THR A 361 -57.09 33.16 -55.69
C THR A 361 -55.90 32.48 -55.01
N ALA A 362 -54.70 33.05 -55.09
CA ALA A 362 -53.51 32.50 -54.45
C ALA A 362 -53.65 32.40 -52.92
N LEU A 363 -54.27 33.39 -52.27
CA LEU A 363 -54.56 33.32 -50.84
C LEU A 363 -55.53 32.17 -50.52
N ILE A 364 -56.61 32.03 -51.27
CA ILE A 364 -57.61 30.97 -51.08
C ILE A 364 -56.98 29.58 -51.27
N VAL A 365 -56.18 29.41 -52.32
CA VAL A 365 -55.46 28.15 -52.59
C VAL A 365 -54.43 27.87 -51.50
N GLY A 366 -53.68 28.87 -51.06
CA GLY A 366 -52.72 28.74 -49.95
C GLY A 366 -53.39 28.30 -48.65
N GLU A 367 -54.53 28.90 -48.29
CA GLU A 367 -55.31 28.48 -47.12
C GLU A 367 -55.89 27.07 -47.28
N HIS A 368 -56.32 26.71 -48.49
CA HIS A 368 -56.78 25.36 -48.78
C HIS A 368 -55.68 24.33 -48.59
N ILE A 369 -54.47 24.57 -49.12
CA ILE A 369 -53.30 23.70 -48.95
C ILE A 369 -52.99 23.50 -47.45
N VAL A 370 -52.98 24.58 -46.66
CA VAL A 370 -52.72 24.51 -45.21
C VAL A 370 -53.82 23.70 -44.51
N ARG A 371 -55.10 24.01 -44.75
CA ARG A 371 -56.25 23.34 -44.10
C ARG A 371 -56.40 21.87 -44.49
N ALA A 372 -56.21 21.54 -45.76
CA ALA A 372 -56.33 20.18 -46.27
C ALA A 372 -55.24 19.25 -45.74
N THR A 373 -54.10 19.79 -45.29
CA THR A 373 -52.95 19.04 -44.78
C THR A 373 -52.79 19.09 -43.26
N MET A 374 -53.74 19.73 -42.54
CA MET A 374 -53.79 19.70 -41.08
C MET A 374 -54.02 18.28 -40.56
N PRO A 375 -53.43 17.89 -39.41
CA PRO A 375 -53.73 16.61 -38.80
C PRO A 375 -55.20 16.58 -38.35
N PHE A 376 -55.89 15.49 -38.67
CA PHE A 376 -57.24 15.24 -38.15
C PHE A 376 -57.15 15.02 -36.65
N ALA A 377 -57.82 15.86 -35.87
CA ALA A 377 -58.03 15.59 -34.47
C ALA A 377 -58.93 14.35 -34.36
N SER A 378 -58.33 13.18 -34.12
CA SER A 378 -59.08 12.08 -33.49
C SER A 378 -59.52 12.59 -32.12
N PRO A 379 -60.81 12.56 -31.75
CA PRO A 379 -61.26 13.13 -30.48
C PRO A 379 -60.49 12.45 -29.35
N ALA A 380 -59.63 13.22 -28.69
CA ALA A 380 -58.80 12.75 -27.60
C ALA A 380 -59.69 12.25 -26.46
N SER A 381 -59.48 11.01 -26.03
CA SER A 381 -60.02 10.50 -24.77
C SER A 381 -59.67 11.46 -23.62
N PRO A 382 -60.62 11.80 -22.74
CA PRO A 382 -60.36 12.76 -21.67
C PRO A 382 -59.30 12.24 -20.70
N PRO A 383 -58.51 13.15 -20.08
CA PRO A 383 -57.42 12.79 -19.19
C PRO A 383 -57.92 12.04 -17.95
N SER A 384 -57.31 10.89 -17.69
CA SER A 384 -57.49 10.07 -16.49
C SER A 384 -57.22 10.89 -15.23
N THR A 385 -58.29 11.22 -14.50
CA THR A 385 -58.22 11.74 -13.13
C THR A 385 -57.68 10.65 -12.21
N ARG A 386 -56.46 10.85 -11.70
CA ARG A 386 -55.86 10.06 -10.62
C ARG A 386 -56.59 10.41 -9.31
N PRO A 387 -57.07 9.44 -8.50
CA PRO A 387 -57.80 9.76 -7.27
C PRO A 387 -56.85 10.22 -6.16
N GLU A 388 -57.24 11.30 -5.48
CA GLU A 388 -56.69 11.75 -4.20
C GLU A 388 -56.81 10.62 -3.16
N THR A 389 -55.69 10.30 -2.52
CA THR A 389 -55.66 9.41 -1.36
C THR A 389 -56.08 10.22 -0.14
N LYS A 390 -57.28 9.94 0.39
CA LYS A 390 -57.70 10.45 1.70
C LYS A 390 -56.94 9.71 2.81
N GLU A 391 -56.23 10.50 3.60
CA GLU A 391 -55.67 10.17 4.89
C GLU A 391 -56.82 9.98 5.89
N GLY A 392 -56.89 8.79 6.50
CA GLY A 392 -57.89 8.41 7.50
C GLY A 392 -57.22 8.17 8.84
N ALA A 393 -57.70 8.90 9.85
CA ALA A 393 -57.37 8.83 11.26
C ALA A 393 -57.83 7.52 11.94
#